data_AF-A0A6L7WHU7-F1
#
_entry.id   AF-A0A6L7WHU7-F1
#
_cell.length_a   1.000
_cell.length_b   1.000
_cell.length_c   1.000
_cell.angle_alpha   90.00
_cell.angle_beta   90.00
_cell.angle_gamma   90.00
#
_symmetry.space_group_name_H-M   'P 1'
#
loop_
_entity.id
_entity.type
_entity.pdbx_description
1 polymer ?
#
loop_
_entity_poly.entity_id
_entity_poly.type
_entity_poly.pdbx_seq_one_letter_code
_entity_poly.pdbx_strand_id
1 'polypeptide(L)'
;MAAVTALNDAVANLATRLANVAAADASAHNQLVLSLAGLSEENNILWWVISNYSRELGRPRGQASPKELVLPSAYELAGLVTHAVPPRVSIEYLRHVSSSTEGETPSQLTVAEALEATTSGWRDSATAISPEEDPDYLFPVLVGLRLMRETPAGEWEQALLDRTGLSTEFADAPENVGLQFLHELLLTRCLDGA
;
A
#
# COMPACT_ATOMS: atom_id res chain seq x y z
N MET A 1 -59.86 -27.35 -0.40
CA MET A 1 -58.45 -27.76 -0.30
C MET A 1 -57.57 -27.14 -1.38
N ALA A 2 -57.82 -27.34 -2.68
CA ALA A 2 -56.97 -26.80 -3.76
C ALA A 2 -56.74 -25.27 -3.72
N ALA A 3 -57.78 -24.48 -3.41
CA ALA A 3 -57.65 -23.02 -3.30
C ALA A 3 -56.75 -22.56 -2.14
N VAL A 4 -56.73 -23.30 -1.03
CA VAL A 4 -55.88 -23.00 0.13
C VAL A 4 -54.42 -23.31 -0.19
N THR A 5 -54.16 -24.41 -0.90
CA THR A 5 -52.81 -24.76 -1.38
C THR A 5 -52.28 -23.71 -2.35
N ALA A 6 -53.08 -23.29 -3.34
CA ALA A 6 -52.68 -22.26 -4.30
C ALA A 6 -52.38 -20.91 -3.63
N LEU A 7 -53.14 -20.54 -2.60
CA LEU A 7 -52.87 -19.34 -1.82
C LEU A 7 -51.55 -19.44 -1.04
N ASN A 8 -51.29 -20.59 -0.40
CA ASN A 8 -50.05 -20.82 0.32
C ASN A 8 -48.83 -20.77 -0.61
N ASP A 9 -48.93 -21.36 -1.81
CA ASP A 9 -47.87 -21.32 -2.82
C ASP A 9 -47.62 -19.88 -3.31
N ALA A 10 -48.68 -19.09 -3.51
CA ALA A 10 -48.56 -17.69 -3.90
C ALA A 10 -47.89 -16.84 -2.82
N VAL A 11 -48.24 -17.05 -1.54
CA VAL A 11 -47.61 -16.38 -0.40
C VAL A 11 -46.14 -16.78 -0.27
N ALA A 12 -45.81 -18.06 -0.43
CA ALA A 12 -44.42 -18.55 -0.38
C ALA A 12 -43.57 -17.97 -1.52
N ASN A 13 -44.14 -17.86 -2.73
CA ASN A 13 -43.49 -17.23 -3.87
C ASN A 13 -43.24 -15.74 -3.61
N LEU A 14 -44.26 -15.02 -3.10
CA LEU A 14 -44.12 -13.60 -2.77
C LEU A 14 -43.08 -13.36 -1.67
N ALA A 15 -43.04 -14.21 -0.63
CA ALA A 15 -42.02 -14.15 0.42
C ALA A 15 -40.61 -14.36 -0.15
N THR A 16 -40.44 -15.34 -1.04
CA THR A 16 -39.16 -15.60 -1.73
C THR A 16 -38.74 -14.40 -2.57
N ARG A 17 -39.67 -13.81 -3.33
CA ARG A 17 -39.39 -12.62 -4.15
C ARG A 17 -38.99 -11.42 -3.29
N LEU A 18 -39.67 -11.20 -2.16
CA LEU A 18 -39.34 -10.12 -1.24
C LEU A 18 -37.95 -10.31 -0.62
N ALA A 19 -37.60 -11.53 -0.22
CA ALA A 19 -36.27 -11.86 0.27
C ALA A 19 -35.18 -11.61 -0.78
N ASN A 20 -35.43 -11.96 -2.04
CA ASN A 20 -34.50 -11.70 -3.13
C ASN A 20 -34.31 -10.21 -3.40
N VAL A 21 -35.39 -9.42 -3.35
CA VAL A 21 -35.31 -7.96 -3.50
C VAL A 21 -34.53 -7.34 -2.35
N ALA A 22 -34.79 -7.75 -1.10
CA ALA A 22 -34.06 -7.25 0.06
C ALA A 22 -32.57 -7.61 0.01
N ALA A 23 -32.22 -8.83 -0.43
CA ALA A 23 -30.82 -9.23 -0.60
C ALA A 23 -30.12 -8.44 -1.71
N ALA A 24 -30.81 -8.18 -2.83
CA ALA A 24 -30.28 -7.36 -3.91
C ALA A 24 -30.06 -5.91 -3.49
N ASP A 25 -31.00 -5.33 -2.73
CA ASP A 25 -30.89 -3.97 -2.17
C ASP A 25 -29.72 -3.86 -1.18
N ALA A 26 -29.59 -4.82 -0.26
CA ALA A 26 -28.46 -4.87 0.68
C ALA A 26 -27.11 -4.99 -0.06
N SER A 27 -27.03 -5.83 -1.09
CA SER A 27 -25.83 -5.94 -1.92
C SER A 27 -25.51 -4.64 -2.66
N ALA A 28 -26.51 -3.98 -3.25
CA ALA A 28 -26.33 -2.71 -3.94
C ALA A 28 -25.89 -1.60 -2.98
N HIS A 29 -26.50 -1.54 -1.79
CA HIS A 29 -26.11 -0.61 -0.73
C HIS A 29 -24.65 -0.82 -0.32
N ASN A 30 -24.25 -2.07 -0.06
CA ASN A 30 -22.86 -2.38 0.30
C ASN A 30 -21.87 -2.00 -0.81
N GLN A 31 -22.21 -2.24 -2.07
CA GLN A 31 -21.38 -1.82 -3.21
C GLN A 31 -21.23 -0.30 -3.29
N LEU A 32 -22.30 0.46 -3.04
CA LEU A 32 -22.25 1.93 -3.01
C LEU A 32 -21.40 2.44 -1.86
N VAL A 33 -21.51 1.85 -0.67
CA VAL A 33 -20.68 2.23 0.49
C VAL A 33 -19.21 1.99 0.21
N LEU A 34 -18.85 0.83 -0.33
CA LEU A 34 -17.47 0.51 -0.72
C LEU A 34 -16.95 1.45 -1.82
N SER A 35 -17.79 1.77 -2.81
CA SER A 35 -17.43 2.70 -3.88
C SER A 35 -17.18 4.12 -3.36
N LEU A 36 -18.02 4.60 -2.43
CA LEU A 36 -17.85 5.90 -1.80
C LEU A 36 -16.57 5.96 -0.96
N ALA A 37 -16.26 4.89 -0.22
CA ALA A 37 -15.02 4.78 0.54
C ALA A 37 -13.80 4.85 -0.39
N GLY A 38 -13.79 4.10 -1.50
CA GLY A 38 -12.72 4.16 -2.49
C GLY A 38 -12.55 5.55 -3.11
N LEU A 39 -13.64 6.22 -3.48
CA LEU A 39 -13.58 7.60 -4.01
C LEU A 39 -13.05 8.59 -2.97
N SER A 40 -13.37 8.41 -1.69
CA SER A 40 -12.82 9.24 -0.62
C SER A 40 -11.32 9.05 -0.46
N GLU A 41 -10.81 7.83 -0.57
CA GLU A 41 -9.37 7.54 -0.55
C GLU A 41 -8.65 8.19 -1.75
N GLU A 42 -9.19 8.01 -2.95
CA GLU A 42 -8.62 8.61 -4.17
C GLU A 42 -8.60 10.14 -4.09
N ASN A 43 -9.65 10.76 -3.57
CA ASN A 43 -9.69 12.20 -3.35
C ASN A 43 -8.65 12.68 -2.32
N ASN A 44 -8.41 11.91 -1.25
CA ASN A 44 -7.35 12.20 -0.29
C ASN A 44 -5.96 12.10 -0.94
N ILE A 45 -5.72 11.08 -1.77
CA ILE A 45 -4.48 10.91 -2.52
C ILE A 45 -4.26 12.10 -3.47
N LEU A 46 -5.29 12.57 -4.17
CA LEU A 46 -5.22 13.74 -5.05
C LEU A 46 -4.80 15.00 -4.29
N TRP A 47 -5.33 15.23 -3.10
CA TRP A 47 -4.89 16.36 -2.26
C TRP A 47 -3.40 16.27 -1.91
N TRP A 48 -2.91 15.07 -1.63
CA TRP A 48 -1.49 14.83 -1.38
C TRP A 48 -0.61 15.05 -2.61
N VAL A 49 -1.08 14.67 -3.79
CA VAL A 49 -0.42 14.98 -5.07
C VAL A 49 -0.28 16.48 -5.26
N ILE A 50 -1.38 17.23 -5.10
CA ILE A 50 -1.43 18.68 -5.36
C ILE A 50 -0.53 19.47 -4.40
N SER A 51 -0.38 19.02 -3.14
CA SER A 51 0.41 19.72 -2.13
C SER A 51 1.91 19.86 -2.47
N ASN A 52 2.44 18.96 -3.31
CA ASN A 52 3.86 18.83 -3.62
C ASN A 52 4.80 18.84 -2.39
N TYR A 53 4.31 18.41 -1.23
CA TYR A 53 5.04 18.40 0.04
C TYR A 53 5.12 16.97 0.58
N SER A 54 6.29 16.57 1.07
CA SER A 54 6.46 15.28 1.75
C SER A 54 6.43 15.51 3.26
N ARG A 55 5.50 14.83 3.93
CA ARG A 55 5.41 14.79 5.40
C ARG A 55 6.58 14.04 6.00
N GLU A 56 6.95 12.94 5.37
CA GLU A 56 8.01 12.06 5.88
C GLU A 56 9.39 12.72 5.78
N LEU A 57 9.60 13.59 4.78
CA LEU A 57 10.82 14.39 4.64
C LEU A 57 10.73 15.79 5.28
N GLY A 58 9.54 16.25 5.66
CA GLY A 58 9.32 17.57 6.23
C GLY A 58 9.66 18.74 5.28
N ARG A 59 9.63 18.52 3.96
CA ARG A 59 10.01 19.52 2.94
C ARG A 59 9.27 19.32 1.60
N PRO A 60 9.25 20.32 0.71
CA PRO A 60 8.73 20.16 -0.65
C PRO A 60 9.41 19.01 -1.39
N ARG A 61 8.64 18.21 -2.15
CA ARG A 61 9.16 17.05 -2.91
C ARG A 61 10.17 17.45 -3.97
N GLY A 62 10.00 18.63 -4.55
CA GLY A 62 10.96 19.22 -5.48
C GLY A 62 12.39 19.29 -4.92
N GLN A 63 12.56 19.42 -3.61
CA GLN A 63 13.90 19.56 -2.98
C GLN A 63 14.57 18.23 -2.63
N ALA A 64 13.92 17.09 -2.91
CA ALA A 64 14.46 15.76 -2.66
C ALA A 64 14.84 15.08 -3.98
N SER A 65 15.81 14.18 -3.94
CA SER A 65 16.14 13.39 -5.12
C SER A 65 15.05 12.33 -5.39
N PRO A 66 14.92 11.84 -6.64
CA PRO A 66 14.02 10.74 -6.95
C PRO A 66 14.21 9.53 -6.03
N LYS A 67 15.47 9.14 -5.77
CA LYS A 67 15.82 7.98 -4.93
C LYS A 67 15.36 8.17 -3.48
N GLU A 68 15.56 9.37 -2.93
CA GLU A 68 15.14 9.72 -1.57
C GLU A 68 13.62 9.65 -1.39
N LEU A 69 12.83 9.84 -2.45
CA LEU A 69 11.37 9.92 -2.36
C LEU A 69 10.64 8.60 -2.58
N VAL A 70 11.27 7.58 -3.15
CA VAL A 70 10.58 6.33 -3.50
C VAL A 70 9.93 5.68 -2.29
N LEU A 71 10.71 5.39 -1.24
CA LEU A 71 10.20 4.69 -0.05
C LEU A 71 9.34 5.60 0.83
N PRO A 72 9.72 6.87 1.11
CA PRO A 72 8.85 7.78 1.88
C PRO A 72 7.51 8.04 1.21
N SER A 73 7.43 8.13 -0.11
CA SER A 73 6.15 8.37 -0.81
C SER A 73 5.22 7.17 -0.74
N ALA A 74 5.77 5.96 -0.83
CA ALA A 74 5.01 4.73 -0.60
C ALA A 74 4.52 4.63 0.85
N TYR A 75 5.35 5.05 1.81
CA TYR A 75 4.97 5.13 3.22
C TYR A 75 3.86 6.16 3.49
N GLU A 76 3.95 7.34 2.89
CA GLU A 76 2.87 8.35 2.92
C GLU A 76 1.58 7.77 2.37
N LEU A 77 1.65 7.16 1.18
CA LEU A 77 0.50 6.57 0.51
C LEU A 77 -0.12 5.46 1.35
N ALA A 78 0.69 4.60 1.96
CA ALA A 78 0.19 3.61 2.91
C ALA A 78 -0.62 4.29 4.02
N GLY A 79 -0.17 5.42 4.55
CA GLY A 79 -0.90 6.21 5.54
C GLY A 79 -2.24 6.80 5.08
N LEU A 80 -2.51 6.86 3.77
CA LEU A 80 -3.75 7.42 3.20
C LEU A 80 -4.79 6.37 2.85
N VAL A 81 -4.36 5.12 2.69
CA VAL A 81 -5.22 4.02 2.30
C VAL A 81 -5.69 3.26 3.54
N THR A 82 -6.97 2.93 3.57
CA THR A 82 -7.60 2.16 4.66
C THR A 82 -7.75 0.68 4.30
N HIS A 83 -7.77 0.36 3.01
CA HIS A 83 -7.87 -1.01 2.52
C HIS A 83 -6.50 -1.66 2.34
N ALA A 84 -6.47 -2.98 2.54
CA ALA A 84 -5.31 -3.85 2.31
C ALA A 84 -4.85 -3.88 0.85
N VAL A 85 -5.79 -3.77 -0.08
CA VAL A 85 -5.51 -3.74 -1.51
C VAL A 85 -5.22 -2.29 -1.90
N PRO A 86 -4.05 -1.98 -2.48
CA PRO A 86 -3.72 -0.62 -2.86
C PRO A 86 -4.71 -0.11 -3.93
N PRO A 87 -5.10 1.17 -3.87
CA PRO A 87 -5.92 1.80 -4.91
C PRO A 87 -5.27 1.71 -6.28
N ARG A 88 -6.09 1.68 -7.34
CA ARG A 88 -5.58 1.63 -8.73
C ARG A 88 -4.68 2.81 -9.08
N VAL A 89 -4.89 3.96 -8.44
CA VAL A 89 -4.12 5.18 -8.62
C VAL A 89 -2.73 5.15 -7.98
N SER A 90 -2.39 4.12 -7.20
CA SER A 90 -1.14 4.04 -6.43
C SER A 90 0.12 4.14 -7.31
N ILE A 91 0.13 3.42 -8.43
CA ILE A 91 1.28 3.45 -9.35
C ILE A 91 1.46 4.83 -10.01
N GLU A 92 0.36 5.47 -10.40
CA GLU A 92 0.40 6.80 -11.00
C GLU A 92 0.78 7.88 -9.98
N TYR A 93 0.37 7.71 -8.72
CA TYR A 93 0.84 8.54 -7.61
C TYR A 93 2.36 8.45 -7.46
N LEU A 94 2.90 7.24 -7.36
CA LEU A 94 4.34 7.02 -7.16
C LEU A 94 5.16 7.53 -8.35
N ARG A 95 4.69 7.31 -9.58
CA ARG A 95 5.29 7.86 -10.80
C ARG A 95 5.24 9.39 -10.82
N HIS A 96 4.12 9.98 -10.42
CA HIS A 96 3.99 11.43 -10.37
C HIS A 96 4.92 12.06 -9.34
N VAL A 97 5.03 11.48 -8.14
CA VAL A 97 5.95 11.98 -7.11
C VAL A 97 7.40 11.88 -7.59
N SER A 98 7.78 10.75 -8.21
CA SER A 98 9.13 10.54 -8.74
C SER A 98 9.50 11.51 -9.87
N SER A 99 8.52 12.02 -10.62
CA SER A 99 8.72 13.02 -11.69
C SER A 99 8.59 14.47 -11.21
N SER A 100 8.18 14.70 -9.96
CA SER A 100 7.99 16.04 -9.38
C SER A 100 9.23 16.56 -8.63
N THR A 101 10.35 15.84 -8.70
CA THR A 101 11.62 16.13 -8.01
C THR A 101 12.55 16.99 -8.85
N GLU A 102 13.47 17.74 -8.21
CA GLU A 102 14.61 18.34 -8.91
C GLU A 102 15.61 17.24 -9.30
N GLY A 103 15.71 16.96 -10.61
CA GLY A 103 16.67 16.01 -11.15
C GLY A 103 16.06 15.09 -12.21
N GLU A 104 16.91 14.30 -12.85
CA GLU A 104 16.48 13.27 -13.77
C GLU A 104 16.06 12.02 -12.98
N THR A 105 14.78 11.65 -13.09
CA THR A 105 14.27 10.39 -12.54
C THR A 105 14.99 9.23 -13.24
N PRO A 106 15.70 8.35 -12.51
CA PRO A 106 16.39 7.24 -13.14
C PRO A 106 15.36 6.28 -13.74
N SER A 107 15.65 5.71 -14.91
CA SER A 107 14.77 4.73 -15.55
C SER A 107 14.69 3.42 -14.77
N GLN A 108 15.73 3.12 -13.99
CA GLN A 108 15.81 1.96 -13.11
C GLN A 108 16.44 2.34 -11.77
N LEU A 109 15.97 1.70 -10.70
CA LEU A 109 16.43 1.87 -9.33
C LEU A 109 16.47 0.49 -8.68
N THR A 110 17.55 0.19 -7.96
CA THR A 110 17.62 -1.04 -7.16
C THR A 110 17.02 -0.83 -5.78
N VAL A 111 16.67 -1.92 -5.09
CA VAL A 111 16.20 -1.85 -3.70
C VAL A 111 17.32 -1.32 -2.79
N ALA A 112 18.58 -1.68 -3.05
CA ALA A 112 19.73 -1.13 -2.32
C ALA A 112 19.81 0.39 -2.47
N GLU A 113 19.77 0.91 -3.70
CA GLU A 113 19.83 2.35 -3.94
C GLU A 113 18.67 3.11 -3.25
N ALA A 114 17.48 2.51 -3.24
CA ALA A 114 16.31 3.09 -2.57
C ALA A 114 16.49 3.11 -1.04
N LEU A 115 17.01 2.03 -0.45
CA LEU A 115 17.26 1.91 0.97
C LEU A 115 18.38 2.86 1.44
N GLU A 116 19.49 2.92 0.71
CA GLU A 116 20.64 3.78 1.01
C GLU A 116 20.30 5.28 0.93
N ALA A 117 19.36 5.66 0.06
CA ALA A 117 18.90 7.04 -0.04
C ALA A 117 18.10 7.51 1.19
N THR A 118 17.74 6.62 2.12
CA THR A 118 16.92 6.97 3.27
C THR A 118 17.73 7.41 4.48
N THR A 119 17.26 8.47 5.15
CA THR A 119 17.88 8.97 6.39
C THR A 119 17.65 8.01 7.55
N SER A 120 18.63 7.89 8.45
CA SER A 120 18.54 6.99 9.62
C SER A 120 17.31 7.29 10.49
N GLY A 121 17.04 8.58 10.76
CA GLY A 121 15.89 8.99 11.56
C GLY A 121 14.54 8.60 10.95
N TRP A 122 14.42 8.65 9.61
CA TRP A 122 13.22 8.15 8.94
C TRP A 122 13.12 6.62 9.02
N ARG A 123 14.23 5.89 8.82
CA ARG A 123 14.25 4.41 8.93
C ARG A 123 13.80 3.92 10.30
N ASP A 124 14.19 4.61 11.37
CA ASP A 124 13.74 4.31 12.74
C ASP A 124 12.20 4.40 12.84
N SER A 125 11.60 5.46 12.29
CA SER A 125 10.14 5.61 12.29
C SER A 125 9.43 4.59 11.39
N ALA A 126 10.00 4.29 10.22
CA ALA A 126 9.39 3.40 9.24
C ALA A 126 9.39 1.94 9.68
N THR A 127 10.41 1.52 10.45
CA THR A 127 10.52 0.15 10.97
C THR A 127 9.74 -0.08 12.26
N ALA A 128 9.25 0.97 12.92
CA ALA A 128 8.47 0.86 14.17
C ALA A 128 7.10 0.19 13.98
N ILE A 129 6.60 0.14 12.74
CA ILE A 129 5.33 -0.51 12.38
C ILE A 129 5.50 -1.95 11.88
N SER A 130 6.73 -2.47 11.81
CA SER A 130 6.97 -3.82 11.30
C SER A 130 6.93 -4.84 12.46
N PRO A 131 6.05 -5.85 12.42
CA PRO A 131 5.99 -6.91 13.42
C PRO A 131 7.29 -7.71 13.44
N GLU A 132 7.68 -8.15 14.64
CA GLU A 132 8.95 -8.85 14.86
C GLU A 132 8.89 -10.32 14.38
N GLU A 133 7.70 -10.91 14.32
CA GLU A 133 7.49 -12.36 14.12
C GLU A 133 7.04 -12.74 12.69
N ASP A 134 6.98 -11.78 11.77
CA ASP A 134 6.50 -12.00 10.41
C ASP A 134 7.50 -12.74 9.51
N PRO A 135 7.04 -13.46 8.49
CA PRO A 135 7.91 -14.13 7.54
C PRO A 135 8.76 -13.11 6.76
N ASP A 136 10.03 -12.97 7.15
CA ASP A 136 10.98 -11.99 6.60
C ASP A 136 11.05 -11.96 5.06
N TYR A 137 10.85 -13.10 4.41
CA TYR A 137 10.89 -13.21 2.94
C TYR A 137 9.72 -12.50 2.24
N LEU A 138 8.62 -12.20 2.94
CA LEU A 138 7.50 -11.42 2.40
C LEU A 138 7.74 -9.92 2.48
N PHE A 139 8.71 -9.48 3.29
CA PHE A 139 8.93 -8.07 3.62
C PHE A 139 10.39 -7.62 3.38
N PRO A 140 10.99 -7.92 2.22
CA PRO A 140 12.42 -7.66 2.01
C PRO A 140 12.82 -6.19 2.14
N VAL A 141 11.97 -5.23 1.79
CA VAL A 141 12.29 -3.80 1.96
C VAL A 141 12.24 -3.43 3.44
N LEU A 142 11.20 -3.84 4.18
CA LEU A 142 11.13 -3.61 5.65
C LEU A 142 12.26 -4.29 6.41
N VAL A 143 12.61 -5.53 6.04
CA VAL A 143 13.73 -6.27 6.61
C VAL A 143 15.04 -5.56 6.28
N GLY A 144 15.23 -5.07 5.05
CA GLY A 144 16.38 -4.25 4.67
C GLY A 144 16.52 -3.01 5.54
N LEU A 145 15.45 -2.24 5.72
CA LEU A 145 15.42 -1.06 6.60
C LEU A 145 15.81 -1.42 8.05
N ARG A 146 15.33 -2.55 8.56
CA ARG A 146 15.65 -3.05 9.91
C ARG A 146 17.12 -3.44 10.03
N LEU A 147 17.63 -4.23 9.08
CA LEU A 147 19.02 -4.67 9.05
C LEU A 147 19.99 -3.50 8.95
N MET A 148 19.68 -2.45 8.18
CA MET A 148 20.50 -1.24 8.14
C MET A 148 20.61 -0.49 9.49
N ARG A 149 19.76 -0.82 10.48
CA ARG A 149 19.84 -0.32 11.86
C ARG A 149 20.63 -1.27 12.75
N GLU A 150 20.45 -2.56 12.55
CA GLU A 150 21.01 -3.64 13.37
C GLU A 150 22.47 -4.00 13.00
N THR A 151 22.88 -3.71 11.76
CA THR A 151 24.18 -4.13 11.21
C THR A 151 25.10 -2.93 10.92
N PRO A 152 26.43 -3.14 10.94
CA PRO A 152 27.40 -2.14 10.50
C PRO A 152 27.17 -1.72 9.05
N ALA A 153 27.57 -0.49 8.72
CA ALA A 153 27.48 0.03 7.36
C ALA A 153 28.21 -0.88 6.37
N GLY A 154 27.52 -1.29 5.30
CA GLY A 154 28.05 -2.17 4.25
C GLY A 154 27.84 -3.68 4.48
N GLU A 155 27.29 -4.11 5.60
CA GLU A 155 27.04 -5.53 5.89
C GLU A 155 25.55 -5.94 5.72
N TRP A 156 24.65 -4.96 5.65
CA TRP A 156 23.21 -5.17 5.66
C TRP A 156 22.69 -5.95 4.44
N GLU A 157 23.30 -5.78 3.26
CA GLU A 157 22.90 -6.48 2.02
C GLU A 157 23.14 -7.99 2.12
N GLN A 158 24.32 -8.37 2.62
CA GLN A 158 24.64 -9.78 2.83
C GLN A 158 23.73 -10.38 3.90
N ALA A 159 23.46 -9.65 4.98
CA ALA A 159 22.53 -10.09 6.02
C ALA A 159 21.10 -10.25 5.47
N LEU A 160 20.67 -9.37 4.56
CA LEU A 160 19.36 -9.46 3.92
C LEU A 160 19.28 -10.69 3.01
N LEU A 161 20.32 -10.95 2.22
CA LEU A 161 20.42 -12.12 1.36
C LEU A 161 20.39 -13.41 2.19
N ASP A 162 21.13 -13.47 3.29
CA ASP A 162 21.17 -14.64 4.18
C ASP A 162 19.80 -14.90 4.84
N ARG A 163 19.06 -13.83 5.16
CA ARG A 163 17.77 -13.91 5.88
C ARG A 163 16.57 -14.17 4.96
N THR A 164 16.56 -13.57 3.78
CA THR A 164 15.40 -13.61 2.85
C THR A 164 15.64 -14.46 1.61
N GLY A 165 16.91 -14.74 1.28
CA GLY A 165 17.30 -15.36 0.01
C GLY A 165 17.17 -14.43 -1.20
N LEU A 166 16.88 -13.14 -1.00
CA LEU A 166 16.66 -12.16 -2.06
C LEU A 166 17.85 -11.21 -2.21
N SER A 167 18.21 -10.90 -3.46
CA SER A 167 19.24 -9.92 -3.80
C SER A 167 18.62 -8.53 -3.95
N THR A 168 19.35 -7.50 -3.49
CA THR A 168 18.98 -6.09 -3.63
C THR A 168 19.34 -5.47 -4.96
N GLU A 169 20.06 -6.20 -5.81
CA GLU A 169 20.61 -5.72 -7.10
C GLU A 169 19.59 -5.73 -8.24
N PHE A 170 18.40 -6.28 -8.02
CA PHE A 170 17.34 -6.24 -9.02
C PHE A 170 16.90 -4.79 -9.24
N ALA A 171 17.06 -4.31 -10.48
CA ALA A 171 16.72 -2.95 -10.88
C ALA A 171 15.36 -2.92 -11.59
N ASP A 172 14.46 -2.07 -11.13
CA ASP A 172 13.13 -1.86 -11.70
C ASP A 172 12.81 -0.37 -11.78
N ALA A 173 11.70 0.01 -12.40
CA ALA A 173 11.23 1.39 -12.38
C ALA A 173 11.03 1.87 -10.92
N PRO A 174 11.38 3.13 -10.58
CA PRO A 174 11.25 3.64 -9.21
C PRO A 174 9.86 3.46 -8.61
N GLU A 175 8.80 3.64 -9.42
CA GLU A 175 7.43 3.44 -8.94
C GLU A 175 7.11 1.97 -8.59
N ASN A 176 7.79 0.99 -9.19
CA ASN A 176 7.61 -0.43 -8.88
C ASN A 176 8.31 -0.79 -7.56
N VAL A 177 9.50 -0.24 -7.30
CA VAL A 177 10.18 -0.37 -6.00
C VAL A 177 9.32 0.23 -4.88
N GLY A 178 8.76 1.42 -5.11
CA GLY A 178 7.82 2.05 -4.19
C GLY A 178 6.54 1.22 -4.01
N LEU A 179 6.00 0.64 -5.09
CA LEU A 179 4.79 -0.18 -5.03
C LEU A 179 5.03 -1.48 -4.25
N GLN A 180 6.19 -2.11 -4.41
CA GLN A 180 6.59 -3.26 -3.59
C GLN A 180 6.58 -2.89 -2.10
N PHE A 181 7.22 -1.78 -1.73
CA PHE A 181 7.23 -1.33 -0.34
C PHE A 181 5.83 -0.99 0.18
N LEU A 182 4.97 -0.38 -0.65
CA LEU A 182 3.57 -0.16 -0.30
C LEU A 182 2.86 -1.49 -0.01
N HIS A 183 3.03 -2.52 -0.84
CA HIS A 183 2.44 -3.83 -0.59
C HIS A 183 2.91 -4.44 0.73
N GLU A 184 4.20 -4.34 1.03
CA GLU A 184 4.77 -4.81 2.31
C GLU A 184 4.11 -4.11 3.49
N LEU A 185 3.94 -2.79 3.43
CA LEU A 185 3.26 -1.99 4.47
C LEU A 185 1.78 -2.35 4.64
N LEU A 186 1.05 -2.57 3.54
CA LEU A 186 -0.37 -2.94 3.62
C LEU A 186 -0.57 -4.38 4.09
N LEU A 187 0.31 -5.29 3.67
CA LEU A 187 0.29 -6.66 4.13
C LEU A 187 0.58 -6.75 5.64
N THR A 188 1.52 -5.93 6.14
CA THR A 188 1.79 -5.82 7.58
C THR A 188 0.52 -5.51 8.38
N ARG A 189 -0.28 -4.53 7.94
CA ARG A 189 -1.56 -4.19 8.59
C ARG A 189 -2.59 -5.32 8.57
N CYS A 190 -2.53 -6.18 7.56
CA CYS A 190 -3.43 -7.33 7.49
C CYS A 190 -3.06 -8.39 8.53
N LEU A 191 -1.78 -8.49 8.87
CA LEU A 191 -1.25 -9.43 9.85
C LEU A 191 -1.44 -8.90 11.28
N ASP A 192 -1.25 -7.60 11.50
CA ASP A 192 -1.50 -6.96 12.82
C ASP A 192 -3.00 -6.83 13.16
N GLY A 193 -3.89 -6.93 12.16
CA GLY A 193 -5.34 -6.78 12.28
C GLY A 193 -6.15 -8.08 12.35
N ALA A 194 -5.49 -9.24 12.48
CA ALA A 194 -6.10 -10.56 12.64
C ALA A 194 -5.97 -11.07 14.08
#